data_AF-A0A1Q6LRQ0-F1
#
_entry.id   AF-A0A1Q6LRQ0-F1
#
_cell.length_a   1.000
_cell.length_b   1.000
_cell.length_c   1.000
_cell.angle_alpha   90.00
_cell.angle_beta   90.00
_cell.angle_gamma   90.00
#
_symmetry.space_group_name_H-M   'P 1'
#
loop_
_entity.id
_entity.type
_entity.pdbx_description
1 polymer ?
#
loop_
_entity_poly.entity_id
_entity_poly.type
_entity_poly.pdbx_seq_one_letter_code
_entity_poly.pdbx_strand_id
1 'polypeptide(L)'
;LNFYNVNNDFYLVDVPGYGYASVSKERQQKFGMMIEEYLTNRENLKEVFLLIDFRHKPTNDDLLMYNFLKYYDLSVTIILTKVDKIGRTLREKQLQLIKDTLNIKEEDKYILFSSTTKLGKNDVTSIIDKIVYPNED
;
A
#
# COMPACT_ATOMS: atom_id res chain seq x y z
N LEU A 1 14.08 2.83 7.34
CA LEU A 1 13.04 3.67 6.71
C LEU A 1 13.75 4.77 5.94
N ASN A 2 13.33 5.06 4.70
CA ASN A 2 13.85 6.20 3.95
C ASN A 2 12.80 7.30 3.96
N PHE A 3 13.22 8.54 4.25
CA PHE A 3 12.33 9.69 4.32
C PHE A 3 12.60 10.62 3.15
N TYR A 4 11.55 10.96 2.41
CA TYR A 4 11.62 11.87 1.27
C TYR A 4 10.76 13.09 1.59
N ASN A 5 11.41 14.24 1.79
CA ASN A 5 10.72 15.51 1.94
C ASN A 5 10.19 15.96 0.56
N VAL A 6 8.88 16.19 0.47
CA VAL A 6 8.21 16.66 -0.74
C VAL A 6 7.74 18.10 -0.50
N ASN A 7 8.26 19.02 -1.30
CA ASN A 7 7.92 20.45 -1.29
C ASN A 7 8.11 21.18 0.05
N ASN A 8 8.75 20.57 1.06
CA ASN A 8 8.74 21.01 2.47
C ASN A 8 7.37 20.95 3.16
N ASP A 9 6.40 20.26 2.56
CA ASP A 9 5.03 20.17 3.07
C ASP A 9 4.78 18.86 3.81
N PHE A 10 5.32 17.75 3.29
CA PHE A 10 5.13 16.42 3.88
C PHE A 10 6.29 15.48 3.57
N TYR A 11 6.27 14.31 4.23
CA TYR A 11 7.21 13.24 4.00
C TYR A 11 6.53 12.03 3.40
N LEU A 12 7.09 11.51 2.31
CA LEU A 12 6.86 10.11 1.92
C LEU A 12 7.89 9.25 2.62
N VAL A 13 7.43 8.18 3.27
CA VAL A 13 8.30 7.29 4.04
C VAL A 13 8.27 5.91 3.40
N ASP A 14 9.41 5.52 2.87
CA ASP A 14 9.60 4.21 2.24
C ASP A 14 10.03 3.19 3.29
N VAL A 15 9.23 2.13 3.36
CA VAL A 15 9.34 1.01 4.29
C VAL A 15 10.01 -0.14 3.54
N PRO A 16 11.05 -0.79 4.10
CA PRO A 16 11.61 -1.98 3.49
C PRO A 16 10.53 -3.02 3.17
N GLY A 17 10.63 -3.72 2.04
CA GLY A 17 9.59 -4.68 1.65
C GLY A 17 9.44 -5.84 2.64
N TYR A 18 8.21 -6.11 3.09
CA TYR A 18 7.90 -7.17 4.05
C TYR A 18 8.03 -8.59 3.47
N GLY A 19 7.99 -8.74 2.13
CA GLY A 19 8.18 -10.01 1.43
C GLY A 19 9.64 -10.36 1.11
N TYR A 20 10.62 -9.73 1.75
CA TYR A 20 12.04 -10.04 1.52
C TYR A 20 12.38 -11.42 2.10
N ALA A 21 12.22 -12.46 1.26
CA ALA A 21 12.47 -13.87 1.53
C ALA A 21 13.95 -14.25 1.77
N SER A 22 14.84 -13.27 1.95
CA SER A 22 16.30 -13.48 2.07
C SER A 22 16.92 -12.93 3.35
N VAL A 23 16.11 -12.46 4.31
CA VAL A 23 16.58 -12.04 5.64
C VAL A 23 16.35 -13.13 6.68
N SER A 24 17.30 -13.25 7.62
CA SER A 24 17.17 -14.19 8.74
C SER A 24 15.89 -13.94 9.55
N LYS A 25 15.37 -14.97 10.22
CA LYS A 25 14.20 -14.85 11.10
C LYS A 25 14.33 -13.71 12.12
N GLU A 26 15.53 -13.51 12.65
CA GLU A 26 15.82 -12.40 13.58
C GLU A 26 15.65 -11.02 12.92
N ARG A 27 16.10 -10.86 11.67
CA ARG A 27 15.91 -9.61 10.93
C ARG A 27 14.44 -9.38 10.57
N GLN A 28 13.69 -10.42 10.24
CA GLN A 28 12.24 -10.32 10.01
C GLN A 28 11.50 -9.88 11.28
N GLN A 29 11.86 -10.42 12.44
CA GLN A 29 11.28 -10.01 13.73
C GLN A 29 11.62 -8.55 14.07
N LYS A 30 12.90 -8.16 13.99
CA LYS A 30 13.30 -6.75 14.22
C LYS A 30 12.63 -5.80 13.25
N PHE A 31 12.47 -6.22 12.00
CA PHE A 31 11.77 -5.45 10.98
C PHE A 31 10.28 -5.30 11.33
N GLY A 32 9.60 -6.39 11.71
CA GLY A 32 8.22 -6.38 12.17
C GLY A 32 8.03 -5.43 13.35
N MET A 33 8.89 -5.51 14.37
CA MET A 33 8.85 -4.60 15.53
C MET A 33 9.04 -3.13 15.14
N MET A 34 10.00 -2.83 14.24
CA MET A 34 10.26 -1.47 13.78
C MET A 34 9.06 -0.89 13.02
N ILE A 35 8.42 -1.70 12.16
CA ILE A 35 7.24 -1.27 11.41
C ILE A 35 6.03 -1.12 12.30
N GLU A 36 5.84 -2.04 13.26
CA GLU A 36 4.81 -1.91 14.26
C GLU A 36 4.97 -0.63 15.07
N GLU A 37 6.14 -0.40 15.65
CA GLU A 37 6.43 0.83 16.41
C GLU A 37 6.22 2.10 15.59
N TYR A 38 6.63 2.10 14.31
CA TYR A 38 6.45 3.23 13.43
C TYR A 38 4.97 3.46 13.09
N LEU A 39 4.22 2.40 12.76
CA LEU A 39 2.84 2.52 12.32
C LEU A 39 1.88 2.86 13.48
N THR A 40 2.19 2.42 14.71
CA THR A 40 1.30 2.63 15.86
C THR A 40 1.58 3.91 16.63
N ASN A 41 2.82 4.39 16.66
CA ASN A 41 3.20 5.52 17.52
C ASN A 41 3.38 6.84 16.77
N ARG A 42 3.26 6.85 15.43
CA ARG A 42 3.53 8.03 14.61
C ARG A 42 2.27 8.87 14.41
N GLU A 43 2.06 9.84 15.30
CA GLU A 43 0.87 10.73 15.27
C GLU A 43 0.67 11.49 13.95
N ASN A 44 1.75 11.77 13.21
CA ASN A 44 1.69 12.45 11.92
C ASN A 44 1.60 11.49 10.71
N LEU A 45 1.46 10.18 10.93
CA LEU A 45 1.09 9.23 9.88
C LEU A 45 -0.37 9.48 9.48
N LYS A 46 -0.60 9.70 8.18
CA LYS A 46 -1.95 10.03 7.66
C LYS A 46 -2.56 8.94 6.80
N GLU A 47 -1.75 8.22 6.04
CA GLU A 47 -2.22 7.20 5.09
C GLU A 47 -1.09 6.20 4.81
N VAL A 48 -1.45 4.93 4.67
CA VAL A 48 -0.54 3.86 4.24
C VAL A 48 -0.93 3.41 2.84
N PHE A 49 0.01 3.50 1.90
CA PHE A 49 -0.16 2.94 0.57
C PHE A 49 0.40 1.51 0.52
N LEU A 50 -0.49 0.52 0.54
CA LEU A 50 -0.10 -0.90 0.49
C LEU A 50 0.05 -1.35 -0.97
N LEU A 51 1.28 -1.54 -1.42
CA LEU A 51 1.57 -1.94 -2.81
C LEU A 51 1.50 -3.46 -2.97
N ILE A 52 0.61 -3.92 -3.87
CA ILE A 52 0.44 -5.33 -4.20
C ILE A 52 0.63 -5.52 -5.71
N ASP A 53 1.32 -6.58 -6.12
CA ASP A 53 1.55 -6.89 -7.53
C ASP A 53 0.31 -7.52 -8.16
N PHE A 54 -0.35 -6.81 -9.07
CA PHE A 54 -1.61 -7.25 -9.68
C PHE A 54 -1.49 -8.53 -10.51
N ARG A 55 -0.28 -8.96 -10.86
CA ARG A 55 -0.06 -10.16 -11.69
C ARG A 55 -0.27 -11.47 -10.93
N HIS A 56 -0.19 -11.42 -9.60
CA HIS A 56 -0.13 -12.61 -8.76
C HIS A 56 -1.29 -12.61 -7.77
N LYS A 57 -1.63 -13.80 -7.27
CA LYS A 57 -2.47 -13.92 -6.09
C LYS A 57 -1.71 -13.26 -4.92
N PRO A 58 -2.38 -12.46 -4.06
CA PRO A 58 -1.74 -11.91 -2.86
C PRO A 58 -1.13 -13.03 -2.01
N THR A 59 0.05 -12.76 -1.48
CA THR A 59 0.81 -13.69 -0.65
C THR A 59 0.28 -13.70 0.78
N ASN A 60 0.75 -14.66 1.59
CA ASN A 60 0.45 -14.66 3.02
C ASN A 60 0.99 -13.40 3.71
N ASP A 61 2.12 -12.88 3.27
CA ASP A 61 2.69 -11.65 3.85
C ASP A 61 1.84 -10.43 3.51
N ASP A 62 1.25 -10.37 2.30
CA ASP A 62 0.30 -9.32 1.92
C ASP A 62 -0.95 -9.36 2.82
N LEU A 63 -1.48 -10.57 3.07
CA LEU A 63 -2.63 -10.76 3.95
C LEU A 63 -2.32 -10.36 5.40
N LEU A 64 -1.16 -10.77 5.92
CA LEU A 64 -0.72 -10.40 7.26
C LEU A 64 -0.55 -8.90 7.41
N MET A 65 0.09 -8.23 6.44
CA MET A 65 0.27 -6.78 6.47
C MET A 65 -1.07 -6.05 6.37
N TYR A 66 -1.95 -6.46 5.45
CA TYR A 66 -3.27 -5.86 5.32
C TYR A 66 -4.09 -5.99 6.62
N ASN A 67 -4.13 -7.19 7.23
CA ASN A 67 -4.81 -7.43 8.51
C ASN A 67 -4.19 -6.63 9.65
N PHE A 68 -2.86 -6.52 9.71
CA PHE A 68 -2.15 -5.70 10.68
C PHE A 68 -2.59 -4.24 10.60
N LEU A 69 -2.60 -3.66 9.40
CA LEU A 69 -2.99 -2.26 9.21
C LEU A 69 -4.45 -2.02 9.61
N LYS A 70 -5.34 -2.99 9.34
CA LYS A 70 -6.75 -2.94 9.75
C LYS A 70 -6.93 -3.10 11.26
N TYR A 71 -6.16 -3.97 11.89
CA TYR A 71 -6.22 -4.18 13.33
C TYR A 71 -5.90 -2.90 14.12
N TYR A 72 -4.94 -2.10 13.63
CA TYR A 72 -4.56 -0.82 14.20
C TYR A 72 -5.38 0.38 13.69
N ASP A 73 -6.49 0.13 12.98
CA ASP A 73 -7.39 1.15 12.44
C ASP A 73 -6.69 2.25 11.62
N LEU A 74 -5.66 1.85 10.85
CA LEU A 74 -4.93 2.77 9.99
C LEU A 74 -5.69 3.02 8.70
N SER A 75 -5.63 4.27 8.19
CA SER A 75 -6.12 4.57 6.84
C SER A 75 -5.20 3.94 5.81
N VAL A 76 -5.76 3.07 4.96
CA VAL A 76 -5.01 2.30 3.96
C VAL A 76 -5.65 2.43 2.59
N THR A 77 -4.80 2.66 1.59
CA THR A 77 -5.15 2.61 0.18
C THR A 77 -4.31 1.54 -0.51
N ILE A 78 -4.96 0.52 -1.08
CA ILE A 78 -4.28 -0.59 -1.74
C ILE A 78 -3.89 -0.17 -3.17
N ILE A 79 -2.60 -0.19 -3.48
CA ILE A 79 -2.09 0.13 -4.82
C ILE A 79 -1.79 -1.17 -5.57
N LEU A 80 -2.66 -1.51 -6.51
CA LEU A 80 -2.56 -2.71 -7.34
C LEU A 80 -1.65 -2.43 -8.55
N THR A 81 -0.35 -2.64 -8.36
CA THR A 81 0.71 -2.29 -9.30
C THR A 81 0.79 -3.23 -10.51
N LYS A 82 1.49 -2.78 -11.57
CA LYS A 82 1.79 -3.58 -12.79
C LYS A 82 0.54 -4.08 -13.54
N VAL A 83 -0.57 -3.37 -13.44
CA VAL A 83 -1.83 -3.73 -14.12
C VAL A 83 -1.69 -3.75 -15.66
N ASP A 84 -0.67 -3.09 -16.22
CA ASP A 84 -0.34 -3.17 -17.66
C ASP A 84 0.07 -4.57 -18.11
N LYS A 85 0.52 -5.43 -17.19
CA LYS A 85 0.92 -6.81 -17.49
C LYS A 85 -0.25 -7.79 -17.60
N ILE A 86 -1.46 -7.35 -17.23
CA ILE A 86 -2.68 -8.14 -17.35
C ILE A 86 -3.59 -7.50 -18.41
N GLY A 87 -3.94 -8.29 -19.42
CA GLY A 87 -4.85 -7.88 -20.50
C GLY A 87 -6.18 -7.39 -19.95
N ARG A 88 -6.76 -6.34 -20.56
CA ARG A 88 -7.93 -5.63 -20.03
C ARG A 88 -9.10 -6.56 -19.69
N THR A 89 -9.37 -7.57 -20.53
CA THR A 89 -10.44 -8.55 -20.37
C THR A 89 -10.23 -9.50 -19.18
N LEU A 90 -9.00 -9.66 -18.69
CA LEU A 90 -8.68 -10.53 -17.55
C LEU A 90 -8.59 -9.77 -16.22
N ARG A 91 -8.63 -8.43 -16.25
CA ARG A 91 -8.44 -7.59 -15.05
C ARG A 91 -9.54 -7.79 -14.03
N GLU A 92 -10.79 -7.92 -14.47
CA GLU A 92 -11.91 -8.11 -13.54
C GLU A 92 -11.78 -9.41 -12.75
N LYS A 93 -11.48 -10.53 -13.45
CA LYS A 93 -11.21 -11.82 -12.80
C LYS A 93 -10.04 -11.74 -11.82
N GLN A 94 -8.96 -11.07 -12.20
CA GLN A 94 -7.78 -10.92 -11.35
C GLN A 94 -8.05 -10.03 -10.13
N LEU A 95 -8.83 -8.96 -10.31
CA LEU A 95 -9.26 -8.08 -9.23
C LEU A 95 -10.13 -8.84 -8.24
N GLN A 96 -11.07 -9.67 -8.71
CA GLN A 96 -11.91 -10.48 -7.84
C GLN A 96 -11.06 -11.47 -7.02
N LEU A 97 -10.10 -12.15 -7.64
CA LEU A 97 -9.17 -13.04 -6.93
C LEU A 97 -8.42 -12.30 -5.80
N ILE A 98 -7.96 -11.07 -6.05
CA ILE A 98 -7.25 -10.26 -5.05
C ILE A 98 -8.21 -9.86 -3.91
N LYS A 99 -9.41 -9.38 -4.26
CA LYS A 99 -10.45 -9.02 -3.28
C LYS A 99 -10.80 -10.18 -2.37
N ASP A 100 -11.06 -11.35 -2.94
CA ASP A 100 -11.39 -12.57 -2.20
C ASP A 100 -10.23 -13.03 -1.31
N THR A 101 -8.99 -12.94 -1.81
CA THR A 101 -7.80 -13.40 -1.06
C THR A 101 -7.51 -12.52 0.15
N LEU A 102 -7.65 -11.20 0.00
CA LEU A 102 -7.40 -10.23 1.07
C LEU A 102 -8.65 -9.96 1.92
N ASN A 103 -9.80 -10.49 1.51
CA ASN A 103 -11.11 -10.17 2.08
C ASN A 103 -11.37 -8.64 2.10
N ILE A 104 -11.07 -7.98 0.98
CA ILE A 104 -11.30 -6.54 0.79
C ILE A 104 -12.79 -6.27 0.91
N LYS A 105 -13.16 -5.34 1.79
CA LYS A 105 -14.53 -4.90 2.02
C LYS A 105 -14.92 -3.76 1.07
N GLU A 106 -16.21 -3.43 1.01
CA GLU A 106 -16.69 -2.37 0.11
C GLU A 106 -16.14 -0.98 0.46
N GLU A 107 -15.89 -0.73 1.75
CA GLU A 107 -15.32 0.51 2.26
C GLU A 107 -13.82 0.68 1.98
N ASP A 108 -13.13 -0.37 1.52
CA ASP A 108 -11.69 -0.34 1.29
C ASP A 108 -11.32 0.32 -0.04
N LYS A 109 -10.37 1.25 0.04
CA LYS A 109 -9.85 1.95 -1.13
C LYS A 109 -8.80 1.11 -1.84
N TYR A 110 -8.93 0.98 -3.15
CA TYR A 110 -7.88 0.43 -4.01
C TYR A 110 -7.76 1.20 -5.33
N ILE A 111 -6.55 1.21 -5.90
CA ILE A 111 -6.25 1.85 -7.18
C ILE A 111 -5.50 0.87 -8.08
N LEU A 112 -5.98 0.69 -9.32
CA LEU A 112 -5.23 0.00 -10.36
C LEU A 112 -4.11 0.91 -10.87
N PHE A 113 -2.87 0.45 -10.78
CA PHE A 113 -1.70 1.27 -11.04
C PHE A 113 -0.71 0.65 -12.04
N SER A 114 -0.17 1.48 -12.92
CA SER A 114 0.98 1.13 -13.77
C SER A 114 2.01 2.25 -13.80
N SER A 115 3.23 1.95 -13.39
CA SER A 115 4.36 2.88 -13.53
C SER A 115 4.77 3.08 -15.00
N THR A 116 4.46 2.12 -15.88
CA THR A 116 4.76 2.17 -17.32
C THR A 116 3.76 3.04 -18.06
N THR A 117 2.46 2.82 -17.89
CA THR A 117 1.42 3.56 -18.61
C THR A 117 0.92 4.80 -17.85
N LYS A 118 1.41 5.01 -16.62
CA LYS A 118 0.96 6.06 -15.67
C LYS A 118 -0.51 5.96 -15.25
N LEU A 119 -1.15 4.82 -15.51
CA LEU A 119 -2.52 4.56 -15.02
C LEU A 119 -2.52 4.60 -13.49
N GLY A 120 -3.53 5.23 -12.90
CA GLY A 120 -3.67 5.37 -11.44
C GLY A 120 -2.81 6.48 -10.82
N LYS A 121 -1.90 7.12 -11.57
CA LYS A 121 -1.02 8.18 -11.02
C LYS A 121 -1.83 9.34 -10.45
N ASN A 122 -2.77 9.86 -11.24
CA ASN A 122 -3.58 11.02 -10.83
C ASN A 122 -4.51 10.68 -9.67
N ASP A 123 -4.98 9.42 -9.60
CA ASP A 123 -5.83 8.96 -8.50
C ASP A 123 -5.05 8.95 -7.18
N VAL A 124 -3.80 8.44 -7.20
CA VAL A 124 -2.91 8.44 -6.02
C VAL A 124 -2.55 9.86 -5.61
N THR A 125 -2.14 10.72 -6.54
CA THR A 125 -1.79 12.11 -6.21
C THR A 125 -2.99 12.87 -5.66
N SER A 126 -4.18 12.69 -6.24
CA SER A 126 -5.41 13.31 -5.71
C SER A 126 -5.72 12.90 -4.26
N ILE A 127 -5.42 11.66 -3.86
CA ILE A 127 -5.57 11.23 -2.47
C ILE A 127 -4.56 11.95 -1.58
N ILE A 128 -3.29 12.01 -2.00
CA ILE A 128 -2.24 12.70 -1.25
C ILE A 128 -2.59 14.19 -1.10
N ASP A 129 -3.00 14.85 -2.19
CA ASP A 129 -3.34 16.26 -2.20
C ASP A 129 -4.49 16.56 -1.23
N LYS A 130 -5.54 15.73 -1.19
CA LYS A 130 -6.64 15.87 -0.22
C LYS A 130 -6.22 15.71 1.23
N ILE A 131 -5.22 14.87 1.49
CA ILE A 131 -4.70 14.64 2.85
C ILE A 131 -3.82 15.83 3.29
N VAL A 132 -2.99 16.35 2.38
CA VAL A 132 -1.98 17.37 2.67
C VAL A 132 -2.57 18.78 2.62
N TYR A 133 -3.45 19.05 1.65
CA TYR A 133 -4.05 20.35 1.37
C TYR A 133 -5.60 20.29 1.46
N PRO A 134 -6.18 19.94 2.63
CA PRO A 134 -7.62 19.67 2.76
C PRO A 134 -8.53 20.90 2.56
N ASN A 135 -7.98 22.11 2.43
CA ASN A 135 -8.72 23.37 2.36
C ASN A 135 -8.48 24.14 1.04
N GLU A 136 -7.84 23.53 0.05
CA GLU A 136 -7.64 24.10 -1.28
C GLU A 136 -8.63 23.48 -2.27
N ASP A 137 -9.89 23.92 -2.20
CA ASP A 137 -10.93 23.70 -3.22
C ASP A 137 -11.22 25.02 -3.97
#